data_AF-A0A2V9RU87-F1
#
_entry.id   AF-A0A2V9RU87-F1
#
_cell.length_a   1.000
_cell.length_b   1.000
_cell.length_c   1.000
_cell.angle_alpha   90.00
_cell.angle_beta   90.00
_cell.angle_gamma   90.00
#
_symmetry.space_group_name_H-M   'P 1'
#
loop_
_entity.id
_entity.type
_entity.pdbx_description
1 polymer ?
#
loop_
_entity_poly.entity_id
_entity_poly.type
_entity_poly.pdbx_seq_one_letter_code
_entity_poly.pdbx_strand_id
1 'polypeptide(L)' 'MYISQVAERLAALKHELDDLQRMNVRYWSQTEHTPLTTAAHESRRLRLTGIKNELAYMVKRAA' A
#
# COMPACT_ATOMS: atom_id res chain seq x y z
N MET A 1 18.43 -17.71 0.63
CA MET A 1 17.95 -16.96 1.81
C MET A 1 17.39 -15.58 1.45
N TYR A 2 18.13 -14.74 0.70
CA TYR A 2 17.65 -13.41 0.26
C TYR A 2 16.39 -13.45 -0.64
N ILE A 3 16.35 -14.37 -1.62
CA ILE A 3 15.22 -14.50 -2.56
C ILE A 3 13.91 -14.89 -1.83
N SER A 4 13.98 -15.77 -0.83
CA SER A 4 12.82 -16.19 -0.03
C SER A 4 12.25 -15.02 0.78
N GLN A 5 13.10 -14.19 1.39
CA GLN A 5 12.69 -12.99 2.12
C GLN A 5 12.06 -11.93 1.19
N VAL A 6 12.61 -11.78 -0.02
CA VAL A 6 12.04 -10.90 -1.06
C VAL A 6 10.66 -11.39 -1.49
N ALA A 7 10.50 -12.69 -1.73
CA ALA A 7 9.22 -13.27 -2.13
C ALA A 7 8.14 -13.13 -1.04
N GLU A 8 8.48 -13.43 0.21
CA GLU A 8 7.59 -13.25 1.37
C GLU A 8 7.17 -11.79 1.52
N ARG A 9 8.12 -10.85 1.38
CA ARG A 9 7.80 -9.43 1.47
C ARG A 9 6.92 -8.95 0.32
N LEU A 10 7.15 -9.43 -0.91
CA LEU A 10 6.29 -9.13 -2.05
C LEU A 10 4.86 -9.64 -1.85
N ALA A 11 4.70 -10.84 -1.29
CA ALA A 11 3.38 -11.38 -0.97
C ALA A 11 2.66 -10.51 0.07
N ALA A 12 3.37 -10.09 1.13
CA ALA A 12 2.82 -9.19 2.14
C ALA A 12 2.42 -7.82 1.55
N LEU A 13 3.27 -7.22 0.71
CA LEU A 13 2.97 -5.96 0.03
C LEU A 13 1.76 -6.07 -0.91
N LYS A 14 1.58 -7.21 -1.57
CA LYS A 14 0.41 -7.47 -2.40
C LYS A 14 -0.88 -7.50 -1.57
N HIS A 15 -0.89 -8.25 -0.46
CA HIS A 15 -2.05 -8.28 0.44
C HIS A 15 -2.38 -6.88 0.99
N GLU A 16 -1.35 -6.12 1.38
CA GLU A 16 -1.53 -4.76 1.85
C GLU A 16 -2.12 -3.84 0.75
N LEU A 17 -1.67 -3.96 -0.50
CA LEU A 17 -2.25 -3.23 -1.63
C LEU A 17 -3.73 -3.56 -1.84
N ASP A 18 -4.10 -4.83 -1.76
CA ASP A 18 -5.49 -5.28 -1.91
C ASP A 18 -6.39 -4.73 -0.79
N ASP A 19 -5.86 -4.65 0.44
CA ASP A 19 -6.56 -4.01 1.57
C ASP A 19 -6.73 -2.50 1.36
N LEU A 20 -5.65 -1.80 0.99
CA LEU A 20 -5.68 -0.36 0.71
C LEU A 20 -6.65 -0.03 -0.42
N GLN A 21 -6.69 -0.84 -1.48
CA GLN A 21 -7.63 -0.68 -2.58
C GLN A 21 -9.07 -0.85 -2.11
N ARG A 22 -9.37 -1.90 -1.33
CA ARG A 22 -10.72 -2.10 -0.75
C ARG A 22 -11.14 -0.93 0.14
N MET A 23 -10.25 -0.42 0.98
CA MET A 23 -10.53 0.76 1.81
C MET A 23 -10.77 2.00 0.96
N ASN A 24 -9.99 2.21 -0.10
CA ASN A 24 -10.16 3.35 -1.00
C ASN A 24 -11.48 3.28 -1.76
N VAL A 25 -11.88 2.11 -2.26
CA VAL A 25 -13.21 1.92 -2.88
C VAL A 25 -14.32 2.31 -1.89
N ARG A 26 -14.23 1.84 -0.64
CA ARG A 26 -15.21 2.23 0.41
C ARG A 26 -15.22 3.73 0.68
N TYR A 27 -14.04 4.36 0.71
CA TYR A 27 -13.94 5.80 0.87
C TYR A 27 -14.64 6.52 -0.28
N TRP A 28 -14.31 6.21 -1.53
CA TRP A 28 -14.91 6.85 -2.71
C TRP A 28 -16.40 6.56 -2.91
N SER A 29 -16.92 5.46 -2.34
CA SER A 29 -18.36 5.17 -2.36
C SER A 29 -19.19 6.04 -1.41
N GLN A 30 -18.55 6.77 -0.48
CA GLN A 30 -19.25 7.66 0.43
C GLN A 30 -19.54 9.00 -0.25
N THR A 31 -20.76 9.51 -0.07
CA THR A 31 -21.18 10.82 -0.60
C THR A 31 -20.61 11.99 0.19
N GLU A 32 -20.31 11.78 1.47
CA GLU A 32 -19.70 12.77 2.36
C GLU A 32 -18.45 12.18 3.02
N HIS A 33 -17.43 13.02 3.21
CA HIS A 33 -16.21 12.65 3.91
C HIS A 33 -16.05 13.50 5.15
N THR A 34 -15.93 12.84 6.29
CA THR A 34 -15.56 13.50 7.55
C THR A 34 -14.06 13.79 7.58
N PRO A 35 -13.60 14.77 8.38
CA PRO A 35 -12.17 15.03 8.55
C PRO A 35 -11.36 13.78 8.92
N LEU A 36 -11.96 12.87 9.71
CA LEU A 36 -11.35 11.59 10.07
C LEU A 36 -11.18 10.69 8.84
N THR A 37 -12.22 10.55 8.01
CA THR A 37 -12.13 9.71 6.80
C THR A 37 -11.14 10.28 5.78
N THR A 38 -11.05 11.60 5.68
CA THR A 38 -10.07 12.31 4.83
C THR A 38 -8.65 12.07 5.34
N ALA A 39 -8.41 12.21 6.65
CA ALA A 39 -7.10 11.93 7.24
C ALA A 39 -6.70 10.45 7.04
N ALA A 40 -7.65 9.53 7.17
CA ALA A 40 -7.41 8.11 6.88
C ALA A 40 -7.11 7.87 5.40
N HIS A 41 -7.74 8.61 4.47
CA HIS A 41 -7.40 8.56 3.04
C HIS A 41 -5.98 9.07 2.77
N GLU A 42 -5.58 10.19 3.37
CA GLU A 42 -4.22 10.71 3.23
C GLU A 42 -3.17 9.75 3.79
N SER A 43 -3.44 9.12 4.94
CA SER A 43 -2.56 8.08 5.49
C SER A 43 -2.38 6.90 4.51
N ARG A 44 -3.47 6.44 3.88
CA ARG A 44 -3.42 5.40 2.85
C ARG A 44 -2.61 5.84 1.62
N ARG A 45 -2.77 7.09 1.17
CA ARG A 45 -2.00 7.68 0.06
C ARG A 45 -0.50 7.73 0.35
N LEU A 46 -0.13 8.11 1.58
CA LEU A 46 1.27 8.06 2.04
C LEU A 46 1.79 6.63 2.06
N ARG A 47 1.00 5.67 2.54
CA ARG A 47 1.42 4.26 2.55
C ARG A 47 1.66 3.71 1.15
N LEU A 48 0.77 3.99 0.18
CA LEU A 48 0.95 3.62 -1.22
C LEU A 48 2.28 4.15 -1.79
N THR A 49 2.64 5.38 -1.45
CA THR A 49 3.94 5.98 -1.82
C THR A 49 5.10 5.22 -1.19
N GLY A 50 4.98 4.85 0.08
CA GLY A 50 5.94 3.99 0.79
C GLY A 50 6.13 2.62 0.12
N ILE A 51 5.03 1.95 -0.25
CA ILE A 51 5.06 0.66 -0.96
C ILE A 51 5.78 0.80 -2.30
N LYS A 52 5.48 1.85 -3.07
CA LYS A 52 6.16 2.13 -4.34
C LYS A 52 7.67 2.28 -4.16
N ASN A 53 8.10 3.04 -3.15
CA ASN A 53 9.52 3.25 -2.86
C ASN A 53 10.21 1.95 -2.42
N GLU A 54 9.52 1.15 -1.61
CA GLU A 54 10.01 -0.15 -1.15
C GLU A 54 10.19 -1.13 -2.31
N LEU A 55 9.22 -1.24 -3.20
CA LEU A 55 9.33 -2.05 -4.42
C LEU A 55 10.48 -1.58 -5.31
N ALA A 56 10.62 -0.27 -5.52
CA ALA A 56 11.72 0.29 -6.30
C ALA A 56 13.10 -0.05 -5.69
N TYR A 57 13.21 -0.01 -4.37
CA TYR A 57 14.42 -0.42 -3.66
C TYR A 57 14.70 -1.92 -3.81
N MET A 58 13.69 -2.77 -3.67
CA MET A 58 13.82 -4.22 -3.84
C MET A 58 14.27 -4.59 -5.26
N VAL A 59 13.71 -3.95 -6.30
CA VAL A 59 14.14 -4.14 -7.69
C VAL A 59 15.60 -3.74 -7.88
N LYS A 60 16.02 -2.59 -7.35
CA LYS A 60 17.41 -2.13 -7.44
C LYS A 60 18.42 -3.06 -6.76
N ARG A 61 17.98 -3.84 -5.76
CA ARG A 61 18.84 -4.79 -5.05
C ARG A 61 18.80 -6.22 -5.57
N ALA A 62 17.78 -6.54 -6.35
CA ALA A 62 17.66 -7.81 -7.04
C ALA A 62 18.37 -7.82 -8.41
N ALA A 63 18.60 -6.63 -8.99
CA ALA A 63 19.47 -6.40 -10.15
C ALA A 63 20.95 -6.39 -9.75
#